data_AF-E0THV3-F1
#
_entry.id   AF-E0THV3-F1
#
_cell.length_a   1.000
_cell.length_b   1.000
_cell.length_c   1.000
_cell.angle_alpha   90.00
_cell.angle_beta   90.00
_cell.angle_gamma   90.00
#
_symmetry.space_group_name_H-M   'P 1'
#
loop_
_entity.id
_entity.type
_entity.pdbx_description
1 polymer ?
#
loop_
_entity_poly.entity_id
_entity_poly.type
_entity_poly.pdbx_seq_one_letter_code
_entity_poly.pdbx_strand_id
1 'polypeptide(L)'
;MTKAIFLSVGLLFLAACGGPKTSTGVSYENKSSSDIRSGCADMLEGYSKAIPNEAKRKAEERQIRPCCRELAQSAKKLSAEQRAYAWYDFLVAQSGSISPNQYEAALAKRDAIGDDFTSEERRPAFRMRYTGLTCMSSRARKNQ
;
A
#
# COMPACT_ATOMS: atom_id res chain seq x y z
N MET A 1 -58.79 -23.23 -15.78
CA MET A 1 -57.67 -24.03 -16.31
C MET A 1 -56.58 -23.05 -16.75
N THR A 2 -55.64 -22.75 -15.85
CA THR A 2 -54.19 -23.10 -15.88
C THR A 2 -53.36 -21.99 -16.55
N LYS A 3 -52.80 -21.04 -15.74
CA LYS A 3 -51.36 -20.84 -15.41
C LYS A 3 -50.48 -20.66 -16.67
N ALA A 4 -49.70 -19.58 -16.82
CA ALA A 4 -48.57 -19.27 -15.93
C ALA A 4 -48.18 -17.78 -15.95
N ILE A 5 -48.11 -17.23 -14.73
CA ILE A 5 -47.21 -16.14 -14.34
C ILE A 5 -45.94 -16.84 -13.82
N PHE A 6 -44.78 -16.56 -14.40
CA PHE A 6 -43.47 -16.77 -13.75
C PHE A 6 -42.51 -15.72 -14.31
N LEU A 7 -42.38 -14.58 -13.64
CA LEU A 7 -41.38 -14.31 -12.60
C LEU A 7 -39.95 -14.35 -13.14
N SER A 8 -39.52 -13.18 -13.63
CA SER A 8 -38.33 -12.47 -13.13
C SER A 8 -37.33 -13.33 -12.35
N VAL A 9 -36.41 -13.97 -13.07
CA VAL A 9 -35.14 -14.38 -12.49
C VAL A 9 -34.26 -13.14 -12.43
N GLY A 10 -34.45 -12.38 -11.37
CA GLY A 10 -33.47 -11.42 -10.93
C GLY A 10 -32.20 -12.17 -10.55
N LEU A 11 -31.19 -12.14 -11.44
CA LEU A 11 -29.80 -12.28 -10.99
C LEU A 11 -29.44 -11.00 -10.24
N LEU A 12 -29.83 -10.97 -8.96
CA LEU A 12 -29.21 -10.15 -7.95
C LEU A 12 -27.79 -10.69 -7.72
N PHE A 13 -26.88 -10.43 -8.66
CA PHE A 13 -25.49 -10.15 -8.28
C PHE A 13 -25.47 -8.74 -7.70
N LEU A 14 -26.10 -8.58 -6.54
CA LEU A 14 -25.66 -7.57 -5.58
C LEU A 14 -24.25 -7.98 -5.21
N ALA A 15 -23.29 -7.46 -5.97
CA ALA A 15 -21.92 -7.37 -5.54
C ALA A 15 -21.95 -6.90 -4.08
N ALA A 16 -21.55 -7.78 -3.17
CA ALA A 16 -21.11 -7.35 -1.86
C ALA A 16 -19.90 -6.44 -2.10
N CYS A 17 -20.16 -5.15 -2.34
CA CYS A 17 -19.17 -4.08 -2.45
C CYS A 17 -18.55 -3.77 -1.08
N GLY A 18 -18.36 -4.79 -0.24
CA GLY A 18 -17.49 -4.73 0.91
C GLY A 18 -16.16 -5.30 0.46
N GLY A 19 -15.10 -4.50 0.52
CA GLY A 19 -13.74 -5.02 0.38
C GLY A 19 -13.49 -6.17 1.37
N PRO A 20 -12.39 -6.93 1.18
CA PRO A 20 -12.02 -7.98 2.11
C PRO A 20 -12.01 -7.48 3.56
N LYS A 21 -12.24 -8.40 4.49
CA LYS A 21 -12.33 -8.09 5.93
C LYS A 21 -11.37 -8.97 6.72
N THR A 22 -10.82 -8.41 7.78
CA THR A 22 -9.99 -9.14 8.74
C THR A 22 -10.84 -10.05 9.63
N SER A 23 -10.21 -10.91 10.43
CA SER A 23 -10.91 -11.74 11.43
C SER A 23 -11.69 -10.92 12.46
N THR A 24 -11.23 -9.69 12.73
CA THR A 24 -11.88 -8.70 13.60
C THR A 24 -12.95 -7.86 12.90
N GLY A 25 -13.22 -8.13 11.61
CA GLY A 25 -14.28 -7.48 10.83
C GLY A 25 -13.91 -6.14 10.19
N VAL A 26 -12.65 -5.70 10.29
CA VAL A 26 -12.18 -4.45 9.70
C VAL A 26 -12.06 -4.63 8.19
N SER A 27 -12.79 -3.81 7.42
CA SER A 27 -12.71 -3.85 5.95
C SER A 27 -11.51 -3.07 5.43
N TYR A 28 -10.86 -3.63 4.41
CA TYR A 28 -9.75 -3.02 3.71
C TYR A 28 -9.89 -3.19 2.19
N GLU A 29 -9.05 -2.46 1.46
CA GLU A 29 -9.02 -2.52 0.01
C GLU A 29 -7.92 -3.47 -0.49
N ASN A 30 -8.22 -4.25 -1.53
CA ASN A 30 -7.18 -4.96 -2.25
C ASN A 30 -6.20 -3.97 -2.88
N LYS A 31 -4.91 -4.25 -2.74
CA LYS A 31 -3.84 -3.41 -3.29
C LYS A 31 -3.06 -4.16 -4.35
N SER A 32 -2.79 -3.48 -5.45
CA SER A 32 -1.97 -3.93 -6.56
C SER A 32 -0.49 -3.63 -6.31
N SER A 33 0.39 -4.24 -7.11
CA SER A 33 1.81 -3.83 -7.13
C SER A 33 2.02 -2.39 -7.61
N SER A 34 1.07 -1.83 -8.37
CA SER A 34 1.11 -0.43 -8.79
C SER A 34 0.82 0.51 -7.63
N ASP A 35 -0.12 0.17 -6.77
CA ASP A 35 -0.41 0.96 -5.55
C ASP A 35 0.86 1.04 -4.71
N ILE A 36 1.49 -0.10 -4.41
CA ILE A 36 2.77 -0.15 -3.70
C ILE A 36 3.84 0.78 -4.30
N ARG A 37 3.92 0.82 -5.64
CA ARG A 37 4.86 1.71 -6.33
C ARG A 37 4.54 3.18 -6.07
N SER A 38 3.27 3.57 -6.12
CA SER A 38 2.82 4.94 -5.84
C SER A 38 3.15 5.36 -4.42
N GLY A 39 2.89 4.49 -3.43
CA GLY A 39 3.16 4.81 -2.02
C GLY A 39 4.65 4.97 -1.72
N CYS A 40 5.50 4.19 -2.39
CA CYS A 40 6.95 4.44 -2.36
C CYS A 40 7.34 5.78 -2.99
N ALA A 41 6.68 6.17 -4.10
CA ALA A 41 6.92 7.46 -4.74
C ALA A 41 6.46 8.64 -3.86
N ASP A 42 5.34 8.50 -3.16
CA ASP A 42 4.84 9.53 -2.23
C ASP A 42 5.79 9.69 -1.04
N MET A 43 6.32 8.59 -0.49
CA MET A 43 7.39 8.64 0.51
C MET A 43 8.64 9.35 0.01
N LEU A 44 9.03 9.08 -1.25
CA LEU A 44 10.18 9.75 -1.88
C LEU A 44 9.93 11.25 -2.03
N GLU A 45 8.73 11.65 -2.46
CA GLU A 45 8.36 13.06 -2.55
C GLU A 45 8.40 13.74 -1.18
N GLY A 46 7.89 13.07 -0.14
CA GLY A 46 8.00 13.53 1.24
C GLY A 46 9.45 13.76 1.68
N TYR A 47 10.36 12.82 1.34
CA TYR A 47 11.79 12.96 1.60
C TYR A 47 12.43 14.10 0.79
N SER A 48 12.08 14.21 -0.49
CA SER A 48 12.71 15.16 -1.42
C SER A 48 12.25 16.60 -1.19
N LYS A 49 11.07 16.83 -0.58
CA LYS A 49 10.57 18.15 -0.17
C LYS A 49 11.52 18.90 0.77
N ALA A 50 12.34 18.18 1.54
CA ALA A 50 13.38 18.78 2.38
C ALA A 50 14.55 19.39 1.58
N ILE A 51 14.63 19.17 0.26
CA ILE A 51 15.68 19.68 -0.62
C ILE A 51 15.20 20.98 -1.29
N PRO A 52 15.76 22.15 -0.92
CA PRO A 52 15.28 23.44 -1.43
C PRO A 52 15.64 23.69 -2.89
N ASN A 53 16.77 23.15 -3.37
CA ASN A 53 17.19 23.31 -4.76
C ASN A 53 16.44 22.33 -5.67
N GLU A 54 15.63 22.84 -6.60
CA GLU A 54 14.80 22.04 -7.49
C GLU A 54 15.61 21.10 -8.42
N ALA A 55 16.74 21.56 -8.95
CA ALA A 55 17.58 20.73 -9.80
C ALA A 55 18.15 19.53 -9.02
N LYS A 56 18.63 19.77 -7.79
CA LYS A 56 19.09 18.73 -6.88
C LYS A 56 17.96 17.78 -6.49
N ARG A 57 16.78 18.31 -6.16
CA ARG A 57 15.58 17.51 -5.86
C ARG A 57 15.22 16.55 -7.00
N LYS A 58 15.13 17.07 -8.23
CA LYS A 58 14.83 16.25 -9.43
C LYS A 58 15.92 15.21 -9.71
N ALA A 59 17.19 15.53 -9.46
CA ALA A 59 18.28 14.58 -9.63
C ALA A 59 18.18 13.40 -8.63
N GLU A 60 17.97 13.70 -7.34
CA GLU A 60 17.77 12.71 -6.28
C GLU A 60 16.56 11.82 -6.57
N GLU A 61 15.42 12.41 -6.94
CA GLU A 61 14.22 11.65 -7.29
C GLU A 61 14.46 10.69 -8.46
N ARG A 62 15.20 11.11 -9.50
CA ARG A 62 15.56 10.25 -10.63
C ARG A 62 16.43 9.07 -10.20
N GLN A 63 17.36 9.29 -9.28
CA GLN A 63 18.26 8.25 -8.78
C GLN A 63 17.53 7.22 -7.92
N ILE A 64 16.52 7.65 -7.17
CA ILE A 64 15.79 6.82 -6.22
C ILE A 64 14.58 6.12 -6.86
N ARG A 65 13.98 6.67 -7.94
CA ARG A 65 12.83 6.08 -8.66
C ARG A 65 12.99 4.58 -9.02
N PRO A 66 14.17 4.05 -9.38
CA PRO A 66 14.37 2.62 -9.57
C PRO A 66 14.10 1.77 -8.32
N CYS A 67 14.36 2.28 -7.11
CA CYS A 67 14.05 1.60 -5.85
C CYS A 67 12.55 1.29 -5.74
N CYS A 68 11.69 2.25 -6.10
CA CYS A 68 10.24 2.03 -6.10
C CYS A 68 9.79 1.02 -7.16
N ARG A 69 10.51 0.93 -8.29
CA ARG A 69 10.25 -0.09 -9.31
C ARG A 69 10.60 -1.49 -8.79
N GLU A 70 11.75 -1.64 -8.16
CA GLU A 70 12.19 -2.91 -7.55
C GLU A 70 11.20 -3.36 -6.46
N LEU A 71 10.75 -2.44 -5.61
CA LEU A 71 9.70 -2.73 -4.61
C LEU A 71 8.40 -3.23 -5.23
N ALA A 72 7.96 -2.59 -6.31
CA ALA A 72 6.76 -3.02 -7.03
C ALA A 72 6.91 -4.44 -7.59
N GLN A 73 8.11 -4.83 -8.04
CA GLN A 73 8.37 -6.20 -8.48
C GLN A 73 8.35 -7.20 -7.32
N SER A 74 8.89 -6.83 -6.15
CA SER A 74 8.77 -7.65 -4.94
C SER A 74 7.31 -7.82 -4.50
N ALA A 75 6.49 -6.77 -4.61
CA ALA A 75 5.07 -6.79 -4.26
C ALA A 75 4.24 -7.81 -5.07
N LYS A 76 4.67 -8.13 -6.30
CA LYS A 76 4.00 -9.14 -7.13
C LYS A 76 4.07 -10.55 -6.54
N LYS A 77 5.04 -10.82 -5.66
CA LYS A 77 5.22 -12.11 -5.00
C LYS A 77 4.39 -12.24 -3.72
N LEU A 78 3.74 -11.18 -3.28
CA LEU A 78 2.93 -11.15 -2.07
C LEU A 78 1.48 -11.58 -2.34
N SER A 79 0.79 -12.04 -1.30
CA SER A 79 -0.67 -12.18 -1.34
C SER A 79 -1.37 -10.80 -1.42
N ALA A 80 -2.68 -10.79 -1.64
CA ALA A 80 -3.45 -9.54 -1.67
C ALA A 80 -3.46 -8.84 -0.30
N GLU A 81 -3.65 -9.63 0.76
CA GLU A 81 -3.62 -9.24 2.17
C GLU A 81 -2.24 -8.64 2.52
N GLN A 82 -1.15 -9.31 2.13
CA GLN A 82 0.21 -8.85 2.40
C GLN A 82 0.52 -7.54 1.67
N ARG A 83 0.00 -7.35 0.46
CA ARG A 83 0.09 -6.06 -0.24
C ARG A 83 -0.74 -4.97 0.45
N ALA A 84 -1.93 -5.30 0.93
CA ALA A 84 -2.75 -4.35 1.68
C ALA A 84 -2.04 -3.91 2.98
N TYR A 85 -1.50 -4.87 3.74
CA TYR A 85 -0.69 -4.58 4.92
C TYR A 85 0.52 -3.68 4.60
N ALA A 86 1.29 -4.01 3.56
CA ALA A 86 2.43 -3.19 3.12
C ALA A 86 2.03 -1.77 2.73
N TRP A 87 0.89 -1.62 2.05
CA TRP A 87 0.35 -0.32 1.65
C TRP A 87 0.01 0.56 2.85
N TYR A 88 -0.73 0.03 3.84
CA TYR A 88 -1.07 0.80 5.03
C TYR A 88 0.16 1.10 5.89
N ASP A 89 1.16 0.21 5.93
CA ASP A 89 2.44 0.50 6.58
C ASP A 89 3.18 1.69 5.92
N PHE A 90 3.11 1.83 4.59
CA PHE A 90 3.64 3.00 3.89
C PHE A 90 2.88 4.29 4.23
N LEU A 91 1.56 4.25 4.36
CA LEU A 91 0.78 5.42 4.76
C LEU A 91 1.12 5.84 6.19
N VAL A 92 1.23 4.89 7.12
CA VAL A 92 1.62 5.16 8.52
C VAL A 92 3.03 5.76 8.59
N ALA A 93 3.97 5.28 7.76
CA ALA A 93 5.31 5.85 7.68
C ALA A 93 5.32 7.32 7.20
N GLN A 94 4.26 7.78 6.52
CA GLN A 94 4.06 9.15 6.06
C GLN A 94 3.27 10.01 7.06
N SER A 95 3.32 9.70 8.36
CA SER A 95 2.58 10.42 9.42
C SER A 95 2.66 11.95 9.35
N GLY A 96 3.78 12.53 8.91
CA GLY A 96 3.94 13.98 8.74
C GLY A 96 3.37 14.56 7.43
N SER A 97 2.80 13.74 6.55
CA SER A 97 2.34 14.12 5.20
C SER A 97 0.88 13.77 4.93
N ILE A 98 0.19 13.09 5.85
CA ILE A 98 -1.23 12.75 5.79
C ILE A 98 -1.98 13.37 6.97
N SER A 99 -3.30 13.53 6.86
CA SER A 99 -4.10 14.05 7.97
C SER A 99 -4.15 13.08 9.16
N PRO A 100 -4.37 13.55 10.40
CA PRO A 100 -4.50 12.67 11.57
C PRO A 100 -5.56 11.58 11.40
N ASN A 101 -6.72 11.91 10.82
CA ASN A 101 -7.78 10.93 10.56
C ASN A 101 -7.35 9.86 9.55
N GLN A 102 -6.59 10.22 8.51
CA GLN A 102 -6.05 9.26 7.55
C GLN A 102 -4.99 8.38 8.19
N TYR A 103 -4.15 8.95 9.06
CA TYR A 103 -3.15 8.21 9.82
C TYR A 103 -3.81 7.16 10.72
N GLU A 104 -4.76 7.56 11.56
CA GLU A 104 -5.49 6.64 12.45
C GLU A 104 -6.23 5.55 11.67
N ALA A 105 -6.88 5.92 10.55
CA ALA A 105 -7.55 4.94 9.70
C ALA A 105 -6.59 3.96 9.00
N ALA A 106 -5.37 4.38 8.67
CA ALA A 106 -4.34 3.51 8.12
C ALA A 106 -3.73 2.62 9.21
N LEU A 107 -3.49 3.18 10.40
CA LEU A 107 -2.97 2.48 11.56
C LEU A 107 -3.90 1.33 11.95
N ALA A 108 -5.19 1.62 12.14
CA ALA A 108 -6.20 0.63 12.50
C ALA A 108 -6.30 -0.51 11.46
N LYS A 109 -6.23 -0.20 10.16
CA LYS A 109 -6.24 -1.22 9.11
C LYS A 109 -4.96 -2.04 9.07
N ARG A 110 -3.80 -1.40 9.21
CA ARG A 110 -2.49 -2.09 9.27
C ARG A 110 -2.49 -3.09 10.43
N ASP A 111 -2.92 -2.66 11.61
CA ASP A 111 -2.88 -3.50 12.81
C ASP A 111 -3.87 -4.65 12.72
N ALA A 112 -5.10 -4.38 12.27
CA ALA A 112 -6.12 -5.42 12.08
C ALA A 112 -5.70 -6.48 11.04
N ILE A 113 -5.10 -6.08 9.90
CA ILE A 113 -4.58 -7.05 8.92
C ILE A 113 -3.36 -7.77 9.49
N GLY A 114 -2.52 -7.05 10.23
CA GLY A 114 -1.37 -7.62 10.91
C GLY A 114 -1.78 -8.75 11.83
N ASP A 115 -2.80 -8.57 12.66
CA ASP A 115 -3.27 -9.58 13.63
C ASP A 115 -3.73 -10.88 12.99
N ASP A 116 -4.18 -10.86 11.72
CA ASP A 116 -4.50 -12.06 10.96
C ASP A 116 -3.25 -12.82 10.45
N PHE A 117 -2.07 -12.20 10.54
CA PHE A 117 -0.80 -12.78 10.12
C PHE A 117 0.07 -13.21 11.29
N THR A 118 0.75 -14.33 11.10
CA THR A 118 1.93 -14.69 11.87
C THR A 118 3.07 -13.70 11.63
N SER A 119 4.04 -13.67 12.55
CA SER A 119 5.25 -12.85 12.38
C SER A 119 6.04 -13.17 11.10
N GLU A 120 5.94 -14.41 10.59
CA GLU A 120 6.59 -14.80 9.34
C GLU A 120 5.87 -14.22 8.11
N GLU A 121 4.54 -14.22 8.11
CA GLU A 121 3.72 -13.68 7.03
C GLU A 121 3.78 -12.16 6.93
N ARG A 122 4.03 -11.46 8.05
CA ARG A 122 4.27 -10.00 8.08
C ARG A 122 5.64 -9.63 7.51
N ARG A 123 6.62 -10.53 7.60
CA ARG A 123 8.05 -10.26 7.33
C ARG A 123 8.33 -9.74 5.90
N PRO A 124 7.74 -10.28 4.82
CA PRO A 124 7.97 -9.80 3.47
C PRO A 124 7.53 -8.35 3.27
N ALA A 125 6.38 -7.97 3.82
CA ALA A 125 5.84 -6.60 3.72
C ALA A 125 6.69 -5.61 4.52
N PHE A 126 7.11 -5.97 5.74
CA PHE A 126 8.00 -5.12 6.54
C PHE A 126 9.38 -4.95 5.89
N ARG A 127 9.95 -6.04 5.34
CA ARG A 127 11.21 -6.01 4.61
C ARG A 127 11.15 -5.10 3.40
N MET A 128 10.00 -4.99 2.72
CA MET A 128 9.84 -4.06 1.61
C MET A 128 10.04 -2.60 2.04
N ARG A 129 9.42 -2.14 3.15
CA ARG A 129 9.66 -0.77 3.63
C ARG A 129 11.14 -0.52 3.92
N TYR A 130 11.78 -1.44 4.63
CA TYR A 130 13.21 -1.30 4.99
C TYR A 130 14.13 -1.30 3.77
N THR A 131 13.92 -2.23 2.82
CA THR A 131 14.68 -2.29 1.57
C THR A 131 14.48 -1.02 0.73
N GLY A 132 13.25 -0.51 0.69
CA GLY A 132 12.93 0.79 0.07
C GLY A 132 13.79 1.89 0.64
N LEU A 133 13.64 2.17 1.94
CA LEU A 133 14.38 3.21 2.66
C LEU A 133 15.91 3.06 2.54
N THR A 134 16.42 1.82 2.60
CA THR A 134 17.85 1.54 2.43
C THR A 134 18.32 1.86 1.01
N CYS A 135 17.55 1.49 0.00
CA CYS A 135 17.85 1.82 -1.40
C CYS A 135 17.83 3.35 -1.61
N MET A 136 16.83 4.05 -1.06
CA MET A 136 16.71 5.51 -1.17
C MET A 136 17.92 6.20 -0.53
N SER A 137 18.24 5.86 0.72
CA SER A 137 19.36 6.45 1.46
C SER A 137 20.73 6.12 0.86
N SER A 138 20.95 4.88 0.39
CA SER A 138 22.21 4.47 -0.25
C SER A 138 22.46 5.23 -1.56
N ARG A 139 21.42 5.40 -2.39
CA ARG A 139 21.55 6.13 -3.65
C ARG A 139 21.72 7.64 -3.46
N ALA A 140 21.08 8.22 -2.46
CA ALA A 140 21.27 9.63 -2.11
C ALA A 140 22.71 9.92 -1.63
N ARG A 141 23.32 9.02 -0.86
CA ARG A 141 24.70 9.19 -0.35
C ARG A 141 25.79 9.04 -1.42
N LYS A 142 25.55 8.27 -2.48
CA LYS A 142 26.55 8.06 -3.55
C LYS A 142 26.78 9.29 -4.44
N ASN A 143 25.96 10.34 -4.28
CA ASN A 143 25.97 11.52 -5.15
C ASN A 143 26.13 12.84 -4.37
N GLN A 144 26.54 12.75 -3.10
CA GLN A 144 27.07 13.87 -2.31
C GLN A 144 28.59 13.84 -2.37
#